data_AF-A0A235IEI6-F1
#
_entry.id   AF-A0A235IEI6-F1
#
_cell.length_a   1.000
_cell.length_b   1.000
_cell.length_c   1.000
_cell.angle_alpha   90.00
_cell.angle_beta   90.00
_cell.angle_gamma   90.00
#
_symmetry.space_group_name_H-M   'P 1'
#
loop_
_entity.id
_entity.type
_entity.pdbx_description
1 polymer ?
#
loop_
_entity_poly.entity_id
_entity_poly.type
_entity_poly.pdbx_seq_one_letter_code
_entity_poly.pdbx_strand_id
1 'polypeptide(L)'
;MRYALPSVRLVSLADKLHNARSLLTDWQQHGDVIWSDFRAGKEKTLWFYQSLVQIYNQTGSDWMTQEIERVVSQLCQENPA
;
A
#
# COMPACT_ATOMS: atom_id res chain seq x y z
N MET A 1 -2.71 -11.02 10.11
CA MET A 1 -3.45 -9.74 10.22
C MET A 1 -4.92 -9.92 10.59
N ARG A 2 -5.72 -10.72 9.87
CA ARG A 2 -7.17 -10.86 10.14
C ARG A 2 -7.52 -11.24 11.60
N TYR A 3 -6.71 -12.10 12.22
CA TYR A 3 -6.90 -12.55 13.61
C TYR A 3 -6.04 -11.80 14.65
N ALA A 4 -5.35 -10.72 14.25
CA ALA A 4 -4.50 -9.97 15.18
C ALA A 4 -5.32 -9.05 16.09
N LEU A 5 -4.77 -8.74 17.27
CA LEU A 5 -5.35 -7.76 18.19
C LEU A 5 -5.49 -6.38 17.50
N PRO A 6 -6.50 -5.56 17.87
CA PRO A 6 -6.74 -4.27 17.26
C PRO A 6 -5.51 -3.34 17.24
N SER A 7 -4.74 -3.29 18.33
CA SER A 7 -3.52 -2.47 18.44
C SER A 7 -2.44 -2.93 17.46
N VAL A 8 -2.24 -4.24 17.29
CA VAL A 8 -1.28 -4.81 16.33
C VAL A 8 -1.69 -4.47 14.90
N ARG A 9 -2.99 -4.49 14.59
CA ARG A 9 -3.51 -4.07 13.28
C ARG A 9 -3.27 -2.59 13.02
N LEU A 10 -3.46 -1.73 14.02
CA LEU A 10 -3.21 -0.29 13.89
C LEU A 10 -1.74 0.01 13.61
N VAL A 11 -0.82 -0.60 14.35
CA VAL A 11 0.63 -0.46 14.11
C VAL A 11 1.00 -0.96 12.72
N SER A 12 0.46 -2.11 12.31
CA SER A 12 0.66 -2.67 10.98
C SER A 12 0.13 -1.76 9.86
N LEU A 13 -1.06 -1.16 10.06
CA LEU A 13 -1.67 -0.23 9.11
C LEU A 13 -0.80 1.03 8.97
N ALA A 14 -0.35 1.60 10.09
CA ALA A 14 0.51 2.78 10.08
C ALA A 14 1.84 2.52 9.33
N ASP A 15 2.51 1.41 9.61
CA ASP A 15 3.73 0.99 8.90
C ASP A 15 3.48 0.82 7.39
N LYS A 16 2.41 0.12 7.01
CA LYS A 16 2.12 -0.16 5.59
C LYS A 16 1.65 1.08 4.84
N LEU A 17 0.95 1.99 5.50
CA LEU A 17 0.59 3.29 4.93
C LEU A 17 1.84 4.14 4.67
N HIS A 18 2.77 4.19 5.63
CA HIS A 18 4.04 4.91 5.43
C HIS A 18 4.81 4.33 4.24
N ASN A 19 4.99 3.02 4.20
CA ASN A 19 5.69 2.34 3.10
C ASN A 19 5.02 2.59 1.74
N ALA A 20 3.68 2.56 1.66
CA ALA A 20 2.95 2.84 0.43
C ALA A 20 3.13 4.29 -0.06
N ARG A 21 3.16 5.26 0.85
CA ARG A 21 3.40 6.69 0.51
C ARG A 21 4.81 6.94 0.01
N SER A 22 5.81 6.33 0.65
CA SER A 22 7.20 6.40 0.19
C SER A 22 7.33 5.79 -1.20
N LEU A 23 6.76 4.59 -1.41
CA LEU A 23 6.74 3.93 -2.71
C LEU A 23 6.08 4.78 -3.80
N LEU A 24 4.93 5.40 -3.51
CA LEU A 24 4.24 6.29 -4.45
C LEU A 24 5.11 7.49 -4.83
N THR A 25 5.78 8.09 -3.84
CA THR A 25 6.67 9.22 -4.06
C THR A 25 7.84 8.83 -4.96
N ASP A 26 8.51 7.72 -4.66
CA ASP A 26 9.64 7.22 -5.45
C ASP A 26 9.20 6.87 -6.87
N TRP A 27 8.04 6.23 -7.02
CA TRP A 27 7.48 5.90 -8.32
C TRP A 27 7.13 7.15 -9.15
N GLN A 28 6.58 8.20 -8.54
CA GLN A 28 6.32 9.46 -9.22
C GLN A 28 7.60 10.20 -9.65
N GLN A 29 8.69 10.06 -8.89
CA GLN A 29 9.96 10.72 -9.18
C GLN A 29 10.82 9.96 -10.21
N HIS A 30 10.80 8.65 -10.16
CA HIS A 30 11.73 7.80 -10.89
C HIS A 30 11.05 6.89 -11.93
N GLY A 31 9.71 6.81 -11.91
CA GLY A 31 8.94 5.95 -12.80
C GLY A 31 9.18 4.46 -12.52
N ASP A 32 8.99 3.62 -13.55
CA ASP A 32 8.99 2.17 -13.37
C ASP A 32 10.36 1.55 -13.05
N VAL A 33 11.45 2.34 -13.03
CA VAL A 33 12.79 1.85 -12.65
C VAL A 33 12.83 1.32 -11.22
N ILE A 34 12.05 1.91 -10.30
CA ILE A 34 12.02 1.54 -8.88
C ILE A 34 11.56 0.10 -8.67
N TRP A 35 10.79 -0.47 -9.60
CA TRP A 35 10.30 -1.84 -9.48
C TRP A 35 11.40 -2.88 -9.62
N SER A 36 12.56 -2.51 -10.18
CA SER A 36 13.73 -3.40 -10.28
C SER A 36 14.34 -3.74 -8.91
N ASP A 37 14.15 -2.89 -7.90
CA ASP A 37 14.60 -3.14 -6.53
C ASP A 37 13.70 -4.14 -5.78
N PHE A 38 12.47 -4.34 -6.25
CA PHE A 38 11.52 -5.27 -5.66
C PHE A 38 11.69 -6.66 -6.26
N ARG A 39 12.18 -7.62 -5.45
CA ARG A 39 12.32 -9.04 -5.85
C ARG A 39 11.03 -9.65 -6.43
N ALA A 40 9.88 -9.18 -5.98
CA ALA A 40 8.58 -9.68 -6.43
C ALA A 40 8.10 -9.02 -7.74
N GLY A 41 8.71 -7.89 -8.15
CA GLY A 41 8.27 -7.06 -9.25
C GLY A 41 7.01 -6.24 -8.96
N LYS A 42 6.64 -5.37 -9.91
CA LYS A 42 5.51 -4.46 -9.82
C LYS A 42 4.19 -5.16 -9.50
N GLU A 43 3.78 -6.11 -10.34
CA GLU A 43 2.47 -6.75 -10.25
C GLU A 43 2.22 -7.41 -8.89
N LYS A 44 3.17 -8.23 -8.41
CA LYS A 44 3.03 -8.92 -7.11
C LYS A 44 3.06 -7.94 -5.94
N THR A 45 3.82 -6.86 -6.05
CA THR A 45 3.87 -5.81 -5.03
C THR A 45 2.54 -5.07 -4.96
N LEU A 46 1.97 -4.67 -6.09
CA LEU A 46 0.66 -4.03 -6.15
C LEU A 46 -0.45 -4.96 -5.64
N TRP A 47 -0.45 -6.23 -6.07
CA TRP A 47 -1.39 -7.24 -5.57
C TRP A 47 -1.30 -7.42 -4.04
N PHE A 48 -0.08 -7.40 -3.48
CA PHE A 48 0.13 -7.48 -2.04
C PHE A 48 -0.49 -6.29 -1.31
N TYR A 49 -0.27 -5.06 -1.79
CA TYR A 49 -0.88 -3.86 -1.20
C TYR A 49 -2.41 -3.85 -1.33
N GLN A 50 -2.96 -4.25 -2.48
CA GLN A 50 -4.41 -4.39 -2.66
C GLN A 50 -5.01 -5.40 -1.68
N SER A 51 -4.34 -6.54 -1.46
CA SER A 51 -4.75 -7.54 -0.49
C SER A 51 -4.73 -7.01 0.95
N LEU A 52 -3.78 -6.13 1.27
CA LEU A 52 -3.73 -5.46 2.58
C LEU A 52 -4.90 -4.48 2.76
N VAL A 53 -5.22 -3.67 1.76
CA VAL A 53 -6.38 -2.75 1.79
C VAL A 53 -7.66 -3.53 2.08
N GLN A 54 -7.87 -4.66 1.39
CA GLN A 54 -9.02 -5.54 1.65
C GLN A 54 -9.09 -6.03 3.10
N ILE A 55 -7.94 -6.35 3.70
CA ILE A 55 -7.87 -6.82 5.09
C ILE A 55 -8.17 -5.67 6.07
N TYR A 56 -7.61 -4.48 5.83
CA TYR A 56 -7.80 -3.34 6.73
C TYR A 56 -9.24 -2.82 6.70
N ASN A 57 -9.87 -2.78 5.51
CA ASN A 57 -11.27 -2.37 5.34
C ASN A 57 -12.28 -3.31 6.04
N GLN A 58 -11.91 -4.56 6.33
CA GLN A 58 -12.74 -5.47 7.12
C GLN A 58 -12.77 -5.13 8.61
N THR A 59 -11.84 -4.31 9.09
CA THR A 59 -11.62 -4.09 10.53
C THR A 59 -12.04 -2.70 11.02
N GLY A 60 -12.44 -1.81 10.12
CA GLY A 60 -12.95 -0.48 10.41
C GLY A 60 -12.82 0.45 9.21
N SER A 61 -13.47 1.62 9.28
CA SER A 61 -13.26 2.74 8.35
C SER A 61 -12.85 3.97 9.15
N ASP A 62 -11.55 4.22 9.16
CA ASP A 62 -10.93 5.42 9.71
C ASP A 62 -10.09 6.13 8.63
N TRP A 63 -9.51 7.28 8.99
CA TRP A 63 -8.72 8.06 8.06
C TRP A 63 -7.50 7.30 7.51
N MET A 64 -6.90 6.37 8.27
CA MET A 64 -5.73 5.61 7.82
C MET A 64 -6.14 4.56 6.79
N THR A 65 -7.27 3.87 7.00
CA THR A 65 -7.80 2.90 6.04
C THR A 65 -8.20 3.56 4.71
N GLN A 66 -8.83 4.74 4.76
CA GLN A 66 -9.16 5.51 3.56
C GLN A 66 -7.91 6.01 2.83
N GLU A 67 -6.90 6.44 3.58
CA GLU A 67 -5.68 6.96 3.00
C GLU A 67 -4.83 5.86 2.35
N ILE A 68 -4.69 4.68 2.98
CA ILE A 68 -3.95 3.59 2.35
C ILE A 68 -4.66 3.10 1.08
N GLU A 69 -5.99 3.09 1.07
CA GLU A 69 -6.78 2.79 -0.12
C GLU A 69 -6.49 3.81 -1.24
N ARG A 70 -6.54 5.11 -0.94
CA ARG A 70 -6.24 6.18 -1.89
C ARG A 70 -4.83 6.04 -2.49
N VAL A 71 -3.82 5.83 -1.65
CA VAL A 71 -2.41 5.70 -2.08
C VAL A 71 -2.23 4.46 -2.94
N VAL A 72 -2.81 3.32 -2.55
CA VAL A 72 -2.73 2.08 -3.33
C VAL A 72 -3.47 2.21 -4.66
N SER A 73 -4.62 2.90 -4.70
CA SER A 73 -5.29 3.20 -5.96
C SER A 73 -4.41 4.02 -6.91
N GLN A 74 -3.65 4.98 -6.40
CA GLN A 74 -2.71 5.76 -7.22
C GLN A 74 -1.54 4.90 -7.73
N LEU A 75 -0.99 4.02 -6.90
CA LEU A 75 0.07 3.07 -7.31
C LEU A 75 -0.40 2.07 -8.39
N CYS A 76 -1.70 1.81 -8.47
CA CYS A 76 -2.29 0.92 -9.48
C CYS A 76 -2.67 1.64 -10.78
N GLN A 77 -2.60 2.96 -10.84
CA GLN A 77 -2.80 3.69 -12.10
C GLN A 77 -1.60 3.51 -13.02
N GLU A 78 -1.81 3.63 -14.33
CA GLU A 78 -0.69 3.76 -15.25
C GLU A 78 -0.04 5.13 -15.03
N ASN A 79 1.30 5.17 -15.00
CA ASN A 79 2.04 6.41 -14.79
C ASN A 79 1.62 7.41 -15.88
N PRO A 80 0.98 8.54 -15.56
CA PRO A 80 0.88 9.62 -16.53
C PRO A 80 2.32 10.16 -16.66
N ALA A 81 2.97 9.78 -17.75
CA ALA A 81 4.28 10.29 -18.14
C ALA A 81 4.33 11.82 -18.07
#